data_AF-X0YPJ0-F1
#
_entry.id   AF-X0YPJ0-F1
#
_cell.length_a   1.000
_cell.length_b   1.000
_cell.length_c   1.000
_cell.angle_alpha   90.00
_cell.angle_beta   90.00
_cell.angle_gamma   90.00
#
_symmetry.space_group_name_H-M   'P 1'
#
loop_
_entity.id
_entity.type
_entity.pdbx_description
1 polymer ?
#
loop_
_entity_poly.entity_id
_entity_poly.type
_entity_poly.pdbx_seq_one_letter_code
_entity_poly.pdbx_strand_id
1 'polypeptide(L)'
;MNQIDDAAEELIQRARRGDREALGELLEQHRAYLRAMAEKRISGKLATRIDASDVIQQTCLSVYGNFEKFQGDREVEFLAWLQKIHEQNIHNVIRDHAHAQKRAVSREQSFDAEHDAPANIPQADQT
;
A
#
# COMPACT_ATOMS: atom_id res chain seq x y z
N MET A 1 10.97 16.79 28.45
CA MET A 1 11.00 15.87 27.29
C MET A 1 10.35 14.51 27.64
N ASN A 2 9.35 14.45 28.53
CA ASN A 2 8.78 13.18 29.05
C ASN A 2 7.23 13.20 29.07
N GLN A 3 6.61 14.15 28.37
CA GLN A 3 5.14 14.29 28.37
C GLN A 3 4.51 13.70 27.10
N ILE A 4 5.29 13.57 26.02
CA ILE A 4 4.82 12.97 24.76
C ILE A 4 4.81 11.45 24.90
N ASP A 5 5.89 10.86 25.43
CA ASP A 5 6.02 9.42 25.66
C ASP A 5 4.93 8.89 26.60
N ASP A 6 4.68 9.61 27.71
CA ASP A 6 3.69 9.25 28.73
C ASP A 6 2.25 9.24 28.16
N ALA A 7 1.93 10.21 27.29
CA ALA A 7 0.62 10.29 26.63
C ALA A 7 0.44 9.16 25.59
N ALA A 8 1.49 8.82 24.84
CA ALA A 8 1.43 7.72 23.88
C ALA A 8 1.31 6.36 24.59
N GLU A 9 2.05 6.18 25.69
CA GLU A 9 1.96 4.98 26.55
C GLU A 9 0.55 4.82 27.14
N GLU A 10 -0.09 5.92 27.59
CA GLU A 10 -1.49 5.89 28.05
C GLU A 10 -2.46 5.45 26.94
N LEU A 11 -2.30 5.98 25.72
CA LEU A 11 -3.10 5.59 24.57
C LEU A 11 -2.91 4.11 24.21
N ILE A 12 -1.68 3.60 24.29
CA ILE A 12 -1.37 2.17 24.09
C ILE A 12 -2.12 1.31 25.12
N GLN A 13 -2.10 1.70 26.40
CA GLN A 13 -2.79 0.98 27.47
C GLN A 13 -4.31 0.96 27.28
N ARG A 14 -4.89 2.10 26.90
CA ARG A 14 -6.33 2.21 26.61
C ARG A 14 -6.71 1.35 25.40
N ALA A 15 -5.93 1.43 24.32
CA ALA A 15 -6.14 0.62 23.13
C ALA A 15 -6.10 -0.89 23.46
N ARG A 16 -5.19 -1.34 24.34
CA ARG A 16 -5.13 -2.74 24.80
C ARG A 16 -6.37 -3.18 25.58
N ARG A 17 -7.06 -2.26 26.25
CA ARG A 17 -8.35 -2.52 26.92
C ARG A 17 -9.53 -2.56 25.96
N GLY A 18 -9.29 -2.40 24.66
CA GLY A 18 -10.32 -2.41 23.61
C GLY A 18 -10.81 -1.02 23.21
N ASP A 19 -10.20 0.05 23.72
CA ASP A 19 -10.53 1.43 23.35
C ASP A 19 -10.01 1.74 21.94
N ARG A 20 -10.91 1.61 20.95
CA ARG A 20 -10.58 1.85 19.54
C ARG A 20 -10.33 3.32 19.25
N GLU A 21 -10.90 4.23 20.04
CA GLU A 21 -10.68 5.67 19.87
C GLU A 21 -9.24 6.02 20.26
N ALA A 22 -8.76 5.47 21.38
CA ALA A 22 -7.36 5.63 21.79
C ALA A 22 -6.36 5.12 20.74
N LEU A 23 -6.67 4.00 20.06
CA LEU A 23 -5.85 3.51 18.94
C LEU A 23 -5.88 4.46 17.74
N GLY A 24 -7.04 5.07 17.46
CA GLY A 24 -7.19 6.08 16.42
C GLY A 24 -6.37 7.32 16.70
N GLU A 25 -6.43 7.84 17.93
CA GLU A 25 -5.62 8.98 18.37
C GLU A 25 -4.12 8.70 18.24
N LEU A 26 -3.68 7.51 18.68
CA LEU A 26 -2.28 7.09 18.56
C LEU A 26 -1.82 7.03 17.09
N LEU A 27 -2.64 6.46 16.20
CA LEU A 27 -2.35 6.41 14.77
C LEU A 27 -2.32 7.80 14.12
N GLU A 28 -3.17 8.72 14.58
CA GLU A 28 -3.20 10.09 14.08
C GLU A 28 -1.91 10.85 14.42
N GLN A 29 -1.38 10.67 15.63
CA GLN A 29 -0.09 11.24 16.04
C GLN A 29 1.07 10.77 15.14
N HIS A 30 1.03 9.51 14.69
CA HIS A 30 2.06 8.97 13.80
C HIS A 30 1.77 9.15 12.31
N ARG A 31 0.62 9.74 11.93
CA ARG A 31 0.20 9.87 10.53
C ARG A 31 1.18 10.66 9.68
N ALA A 32 1.73 11.75 10.21
CA ALA A 32 2.72 12.58 9.51
C ALA A 32 4.02 11.80 9.25
N TYR A 33 4.44 10.98 10.20
CA TYR A 33 5.62 10.13 10.07
C TYR A 33 5.41 9.03 9.01
N LEU A 34 4.26 8.35 9.03
CA LEU A 34 3.89 7.36 8.01
C LEU A 34 3.85 7.97 6.61
N ARG A 35 3.31 9.18 6.49
CA ARG A 35 3.30 9.91 5.22
C ARG A 35 4.70 10.14 4.69
N ALA A 36 5.61 10.65 5.52
CA ALA A 36 7.00 10.89 5.11
C ALA A 36 7.71 9.59 4.69
N MET A 37 7.44 8.47 5.37
CA MET A 37 7.95 7.15 4.98
C MET A 37 7.41 6.71 3.61
N ALA A 38 6.10 6.83 3.41
CA ALA A 38 5.44 6.46 2.16
C ALA A 38 5.96 7.31 0.99
N GLU A 39 6.04 8.63 1.14
CA GLU A 39 6.55 9.56 0.11
C GLU A 39 8.01 9.27 -0.27
N LYS A 40 8.84 8.84 0.70
CA LYS A 40 10.23 8.45 0.43
C LYS A 40 10.33 7.14 -0.37
N ARG A 41 9.44 6.18 -0.12
CA ARG A 41 9.45 4.87 -0.81
C ARG A 41 8.73 4.92 -2.16
N ILE A 42 7.65 5.67 -2.25
CA ILE A 42 6.81 5.84 -3.43
C ILE A 42 7.29 7.07 -4.19
N SER A 43 8.32 6.90 -5.01
CA SER A 43 8.97 8.00 -5.72
C SER A 43 8.93 7.84 -7.25
N GLY A 44 9.10 8.95 -7.97
CA GLY A 44 9.14 8.99 -9.43
C GLY A 44 7.83 8.53 -10.07
N LYS A 45 7.92 7.64 -11.07
CA LYS A 45 6.76 7.13 -11.83
C LYS A 45 5.72 6.40 -10.97
N LEU A 46 6.12 5.95 -9.79
CA LEU A 46 5.26 5.24 -8.86
C LEU A 46 4.31 6.20 -8.11
N ALA A 47 4.77 7.42 -7.80
CA ALA A 47 3.99 8.44 -7.09
C ALA A 47 2.80 8.97 -7.91
N THR A 48 2.85 8.88 -9.23
CA THR A 48 1.72 9.20 -10.11
C THR A 48 0.60 8.15 -10.05
N ARG A 49 0.89 6.95 -9.54
CA ARG A 49 -0.02 5.79 -9.59
C ARG A 49 -0.42 5.25 -8.24
N ILE A 50 0.35 5.55 -7.19
CA ILE A 50 0.09 5.16 -5.81
C ILE A 50 -0.02 6.42 -4.98
N ASP A 51 -1.16 6.60 -4.31
CA ASP A 51 -1.38 7.69 -3.38
C ASP A 51 -0.88 7.31 -1.98
N ALA A 52 -0.12 8.21 -1.34
CA ALA A 52 0.39 7.97 0.01
C ALA A 52 -0.74 7.82 1.04
N SER A 53 -1.88 8.50 0.85
CA SER A 53 -3.04 8.43 1.75
C SER A 53 -3.73 7.07 1.66
N ASP A 54 -3.75 6.43 0.50
CA ASP A 54 -4.26 5.06 0.35
C ASP A 54 -3.44 4.07 1.18
N VAL A 55 -2.11 4.16 1.09
CA VAL A 55 -1.21 3.31 1.87
C VAL A 55 -1.35 3.55 3.37
N ILE A 56 -1.50 4.81 3.79
CA ILE A 56 -1.75 5.16 5.20
C ILE A 56 -3.09 4.56 5.66
N GLN A 57 -4.14 4.66 4.84
CA GLN A 57 -5.44 4.09 5.16
C GLN A 57 -5.37 2.56 5.29
N GLN A 58 -4.71 1.86 4.36
CA GLN A 58 -4.49 0.42 4.45
C GLN A 58 -3.69 0.03 5.70
N THR A 59 -2.70 0.86 6.07
CA THR A 59 -1.92 0.67 7.29
C THR A 59 -2.77 0.81 8.53
N CYS A 60 -3.61 1.84 8.59
CA CYS A 60 -4.56 2.06 9.68
C CYS A 60 -5.50 0.85 9.86
N LEU A 61 -6.11 0.38 8.76
CA LEU A 61 -6.97 -0.82 8.77
C LEU A 61 -6.22 -2.09 9.23
N SER A 62 -4.98 -2.26 8.75
CA SER A 62 -4.12 -3.40 9.13
C SER A 62 -3.76 -3.36 10.61
N VAL A 63 -3.51 -2.18 11.16
CA VAL A 63 -3.24 -2.00 12.59
C VAL A 63 -4.46 -2.37 13.39
N TYR A 64 -5.65 -1.83 13.07
CA TYR A 64 -6.89 -2.19 13.76
C TYR A 64 -7.14 -3.70 13.79
N GLY A 65 -6.90 -4.40 12.67
CA GLY A 65 -7.10 -5.84 12.57
C GLY A 65 -5.99 -6.70 13.20
N ASN A 66 -4.81 -6.14 13.49
CA ASN A 66 -3.69 -6.88 14.08
C ASN A 66 -3.28 -6.37 15.46
N PHE A 67 -3.95 -5.36 15.99
CA PHE A 67 -3.59 -4.75 17.27
C PHE A 67 -3.63 -5.74 18.43
N GLU A 68 -4.53 -6.73 18.38
CA GLU A 68 -4.57 -7.83 19.37
C GLU A 68 -3.28 -8.67 19.43
N LYS A 69 -2.47 -8.64 18.36
CA LYS A 69 -1.16 -9.34 18.29
C LYS A 69 0.00 -8.48 18.79
N PHE A 70 -0.23 -7.18 19.02
CA PHE A 70 0.78 -6.29 19.56
C PHE A 70 0.98 -6.58 21.05
N GLN A 71 2.24 -6.78 21.46
CA GLN A 71 2.61 -7.16 22.83
C GLN A 71 3.46 -6.11 23.54
N GLY A 72 3.81 -5.01 22.86
CA GLY A 72 4.62 -3.94 23.43
C GLY A 72 3.80 -3.03 24.35
N ASP A 73 4.50 -2.27 25.18
CA ASP A 73 3.90 -1.34 26.13
C ASP A 73 4.36 0.11 25.92
N ARG A 74 5.52 0.27 25.27
CA ARG A 74 6.18 1.56 25.05
C ARG A 74 5.94 2.08 23.65
N GLU A 75 5.97 3.40 23.50
CA GLU A 75 5.85 4.09 22.20
C GLU A 75 6.85 3.55 21.17
N VAL A 76 8.12 3.34 21.57
CA VAL A 76 9.17 2.83 20.67
C VAL A 76 8.87 1.43 20.12
N GLU A 77 8.21 0.57 20.90
CA GLU A 77 7.82 -0.77 20.48
C GLU A 77 6.63 -0.72 19.53
N PHE A 78 5.67 0.15 19.83
CA PHE A 78 4.54 0.43 18.94
C PHE A 78 5.02 0.99 17.60
N LEU A 79 5.92 1.98 17.61
CA LEU A 79 6.51 2.56 16.41
C LEU A 79 7.24 1.52 15.56
N ALA A 80 8.03 0.64 16.16
CA ALA A 80 8.73 -0.42 15.42
C ALA A 80 7.75 -1.41 14.78
N TRP A 81 6.69 -1.77 15.49
CA TRP A 81 5.64 -2.65 14.98
C TRP A 81 4.82 -1.99 13.87
N LEU A 82 4.44 -0.73 14.05
CA LEU A 82 3.73 0.09 13.07
C LEU A 82 4.54 0.24 11.77
N GLN A 83 5.84 0.55 11.88
CA GLN A 83 6.75 0.63 10.73
C GLN A 83 6.76 -0.68 9.93
N LYS A 84 6.85 -1.83 10.63
CA LYS A 84 6.84 -3.15 9.99
C LYS A 84 5.56 -3.40 9.18
N ILE A 85 4.39 -3.06 9.74
CA ILE A 85 3.10 -3.18 9.04
C ILE A 85 3.07 -2.23 7.84
N HIS A 86 3.50 -1.00 8.02
CA HIS A 86 3.50 0.01 6.97
C HIS A 86 4.40 -0.39 5.79
N GLU A 87 5.62 -0.86 6.06
CA GLU A 87 6.54 -1.35 5.03
C GLU A 87 5.97 -2.57 4.29
N GLN A 88 5.29 -3.49 5.00
CA GLN A 88 4.63 -4.62 4.38
C GLN A 88 3.51 -4.17 3.43
N ASN A 89 2.73 -3.16 3.81
CA ASN A 89 1.68 -2.59 2.97
C ASN A 89 2.27 -1.89 1.74
N ILE A 90 3.30 -1.05 1.90
CA ILE A 90 4.01 -0.43 0.77
C ILE A 90 4.48 -1.51 -0.22
N HIS A 91 5.12 -2.57 0.26
CA HIS A 91 5.58 -3.65 -0.62
C HIS A 91 4.44 -4.37 -1.35
N ASN A 92 3.30 -4.60 -0.67
CA ASN A 92 2.15 -5.24 -1.29
C ASN A 92 1.52 -4.35 -2.37
N VAL A 93 1.37 -3.05 -2.11
CA VAL A 93 0.82 -2.10 -3.09
C VAL A 93 1.74 -2.01 -4.30
N ILE A 94 3.06 -1.85 -4.09
CA ILE A 94 4.03 -1.82 -5.21
C ILE A 94 3.98 -3.11 -6.03
N ARG A 95 3.91 -4.27 -5.37
CA ARG A 95 3.78 -5.57 -6.04
C ARG A 95 2.51 -5.62 -6.87
N ASP A 96 1.35 -5.35 -6.28
CA ASP A 96 0.07 -5.43 -6.98
C ASP A 96 0.04 -4.55 -8.24
N HIS A 97 0.52 -3.31 -8.12
CA HIS A 97 0.63 -2.39 -9.26
C HIS A 97 1.59 -2.89 -10.36
N ALA A 98 2.69 -3.54 -10.00
CA ALA A 98 3.59 -4.15 -11.00
C ALA A 98 2.91 -5.32 -11.73
N HIS A 99 2.14 -6.14 -11.02
CA HIS A 99 1.38 -7.25 -11.60
C HIS A 99 0.23 -6.76 -12.50
N ALA A 100 -0.49 -5.71 -12.10
CA ALA A 100 -1.55 -5.11 -12.90
C ALA A 100 -1.01 -4.56 -14.24
N GLN A 101 0.15 -3.89 -14.22
CA GLN A 101 0.81 -3.41 -15.44
C GLN A 101 1.21 -4.55 -16.39
N LYS A 102 1.82 -5.61 -15.87
CA LYS A 102 2.22 -6.76 -16.70
C LYS A 102 1.02 -7.40 -17.41
N ARG A 103 -0.13 -7.49 -16.73
CA ARG A 103 -1.37 -8.02 -17.32
C ARG A 103 -1.95 -7.11 -18.39
N ALA A 104 -1.89 -5.79 -18.21
CA ALA A 104 -2.34 -4.83 -19.21
C ALA A 104 -1.51 -4.97 -20.50
N VAL A 105 -0.19 -4.91 -20.39
CA VAL A 105 0.74 -5.03 -21.54
C VAL A 105 0.57 -6.37 -22.26
N SER A 106 0.41 -7.47 -21.51
CA SER A 106 0.20 -8.79 -22.11
C SER A 106 -1.13 -8.90 -22.88
N ARG A 107 -2.16 -8.12 -22.49
CA ARG A 107 -3.47 -8.14 -23.17
C ARG A 107 -3.49 -7.26 -24.41
N GLU A 108 -2.71 -6.18 -24.42
CA GLU A 108 -2.56 -5.29 -25.58
C GLU A 108 -1.80 -5.97 -26.72
N GLN A 109 -0.79 -6.80 -26.43
CA GLN A 109 -0.05 -7.56 -27.45
C GLN A 109 -0.88 -8.63 -28.17
N SER A 110 -1.92 -9.17 -27.54
CA SER A 110 -2.77 -10.19 -28.17
C SER A 110 -3.76 -9.62 -29.18
N PHE A 111 -4.03 -8.31 -29.15
CA PHE A 111 -4.98 -7.66 -30.08
C PHE A 111 -4.34 -7.18 -31.39
N ASP A 112 -3.02 -6.98 -31.42
CA ASP A 112 -2.31 -6.45 -32.60
C ASP A 112 -1.87 -7.55 -33.58
N ALA A 113 -1.95 -8.83 -33.20
CA ALA A 113 -1.48 -9.96 -34.01
C ALA A 113 -2.52 -10.51 -35.01
N GLU A 114 -3.72 -9.92 -35.12
CA GLU A 114 -4.83 -10.45 -35.94
C GLU A 114 -5.28 -9.47 -37.05
N HIS A 115 -4.36 -8.72 -37.68
CA HIS A 115 -4.71 -7.86 -38.81
C HIS A 115 -3.80 -7.89 -40.05
N ASP A 116 -2.91 -8.88 -40.20
CA ASP A 116 -2.18 -9.08 -41.45
C ASP A 116 -2.68 -10.34 -42.18
N ALA A 117 -3.73 -10.17 -42.98
CA ALA A 117 -4.08 -11.09 -44.05
C ALA A 117 -4.12 -10.30 -45.36
N PRO A 118 -3.05 -10.31 -46.18
CA PRO A 118 -3.11 -9.72 -47.51
C PRO A 118 -3.97 -10.61 -48.41
N ALA A 119 -5.19 -10.17 -48.68
CA ALA A 119 -6.07 -10.73 -49.70
C ALA A 119 -5.48 -10.45 -51.11
N ASN A 120 -4.46 -11.20 -51.49
CA ASN A 120 -4.04 -11.31 -52.89
C ASN A 120 -4.83 -12.46 -53.53
N ILE A 121 -5.87 -12.12 -54.29
CA ILE A 121 -6.60 -13.05 -55.14
C ILE A 121 -6.03 -12.87 -56.56
N PRO A 122 -5.11 -13.72 -57.04
CA PRO A 122 -4.69 -13.64 -58.43
C PRO A 122 -5.82 -14.15 -59.34
N GLN A 123 -6.24 -13.30 -60.28
CA GLN A 123 -7.03 -13.70 -61.43
C GLN A 123 -6.19 -14.65 -62.30
N ALA A 124 -6.71 -15.85 -62.57
CA ALA A 124 -6.18 -16.74 -63.60
C ALA A 124 -7.32 -17.36 -64.41
N ASP A 125 -7.45 -16.77 -65.59
CA ASP A 125 -7.87 -17.33 -66.88
C ASP A 125 -7.82 -18.87 -67.01
N GLN A 126 -8.90 -19.45 -67.54
CA GLN A 126 -9.05 -20.76 -68.22
C GLN A 126 -10.57 -20.95 -68.48
N THR A 127 -11.13 -21.21 -69.66
CA THR A 127 -10.69 -21.53 -71.04
C THR A 127 -11.85 -21.17 -71.97
#